data_AF-A0A6J7PGX4-F1
#
_entry.id   AF-A0A6J7PGX4-F1
#
_cell.length_a   1.000
_cell.length_b   1.000
_cell.length_c   1.000
_cell.angle_alpha   90.00
_cell.angle_beta   90.00
_cell.angle_gamma   90.00
#
_symmetry.space_group_name_H-M   'P 1'
#
loop_
_entity.id
_entity.type
_entity.pdbx_description
1 polymer ?
#
loop_
_entity_poly.entity_id
_entity_poly.type
_entity_poly.pdbx_seq_one_letter_code
_entity_poly.pdbx_strand_id
1 'polypeptide(L)'
;MPVNSAIWWRRLGTPTALSTRALLWYIPGGVLGVVFTVPVFERGAPDRITWLAIAVLAQGAFSGLVLLTRLIPPRICHQPGTVLVILVVSGAVRGLVINGLASGLNPAGFGMHPVYQILTSALMSTVWMGSIGYLIQANKDYRATFETLFWQAVAVQRALVTVPDARRSDIVDEVANARTAVLQELDSIDVSRDLGRQLHEAAEMLHDAVDQQIRPLSHELFAEKKVEPPPTRFGGLLFDAISNWDPPLRITVVLLAALIGIGSTRSAGLVIGVEVAAISALSALVVLLIRVRLIRSYPSWRPWVSPLAVIALPIAAGLSLELIGNQILGIRPDPNGAMVVAIAIPISVVFITALFGVQAERNLIIASLQLRIDIGQVYAVAAMQVNAELDAQLGTYLHHRVQSELTAIALQLEQASLQFDDASALQVINSARDRLSRTLRDDVNSEVSEGRARLAQIVEVWAGIAAIELFLPSGDFGTATQWKSTALIADEAVGNSVRSGGAHEISVQVAVEESSLVLIVTDNGIGVSPSAKGGLGSAWLDINAPGRWSRESTSAGTKLTVEIIDQLG
;
A
#
# COMPACT_ATOMS: atom_id res chain seq x y z
N MET A 1 21.03 22.73 -15.16
CA MET A 1 19.72 23.31 -14.78
C MET A 1 19.86 23.96 -13.41
N PRO A 2 19.28 25.14 -13.17
CA PRO A 2 19.42 25.83 -11.89
C PRO A 2 18.75 25.00 -10.79
N VAL A 3 19.48 24.79 -9.71
CA VAL A 3 19.00 24.14 -8.48
C VAL A 3 17.80 24.93 -7.99
N ASN A 4 16.60 24.34 -8.05
CA ASN A 4 15.39 24.98 -7.57
C ASN A 4 15.39 24.91 -6.03
N SER A 5 16.12 25.84 -5.41
CA SER A 5 16.26 26.02 -3.96
C SER A 5 14.93 26.20 -3.22
N ALA A 6 13.81 26.38 -3.94
CA ALA A 6 12.47 26.45 -3.35
C ALA A 6 11.95 25.10 -2.80
N ILE A 7 12.49 23.96 -3.22
CA ILE A 7 11.91 22.63 -2.90
C ILE A 7 12.24 22.17 -1.47
N TRP A 8 13.47 22.40 -0.99
CA TRP A 8 13.86 22.01 0.38
C TRP A 8 13.10 22.84 1.43
N TRP A 9 12.94 24.14 1.15
CA TRP A 9 12.20 25.06 2.01
C TRP A 9 10.75 24.62 2.18
N ARG A 10 10.07 24.22 1.10
CA ARG A 10 8.68 23.73 1.18
C ARG A 10 8.55 22.40 1.95
N ARG A 11 9.54 21.52 1.88
CA ARG A 11 9.53 20.23 2.61
C ARG A 11 9.69 20.38 4.13
N LEU A 12 10.29 21.46 4.62
CA LEU A 12 10.31 21.74 6.06
C LEU A 12 8.94 22.12 6.61
N GLY A 13 8.05 22.65 5.76
CA GLY A 13 6.67 22.99 6.13
C GLY A 13 5.76 21.77 6.27
N THR A 14 6.18 20.54 6.01
CA THR A 14 5.26 19.40 6.05
C THR A 14 4.94 18.97 7.49
N PRO A 15 3.77 18.35 7.74
CA PRO A 15 3.36 17.86 9.07
C PRO A 15 4.32 16.84 9.69
N THR A 16 5.21 16.26 8.89
CA THR A 16 6.25 15.33 9.33
C THR A 16 7.36 15.99 10.14
N ALA A 17 7.67 17.27 9.92
CA ALA A 17 8.76 17.97 10.59
C ALA A 17 8.55 18.09 12.11
N LEU A 18 7.29 18.27 12.53
CA LEU A 18 6.87 18.34 13.93
C LEU A 18 6.14 17.07 14.39
N SER A 19 6.30 15.95 13.68
CA SER A 19 5.59 14.70 13.98
C SER A 19 6.12 14.00 15.23
N THR A 20 5.28 13.17 15.86
CA THR A 20 5.71 12.30 16.97
C THR A 20 6.89 11.42 16.58
N ARG A 21 6.92 10.93 15.34
CA ARG A 21 8.01 10.09 14.85
C ARG A 21 9.32 10.85 14.81
N ALA A 22 9.32 12.08 14.29
CA ALA A 22 10.51 12.94 14.30
C ALA A 22 11.00 13.21 15.73
N LEU A 23 10.06 13.46 16.64
CA LEU A 23 10.36 13.73 18.05
C LEU A 23 10.97 12.52 18.75
N LEU A 24 10.41 11.32 18.55
CA LEU A 24 10.92 10.07 19.11
C LEU A 24 12.35 9.77 18.63
N TRP A 25 12.65 10.03 17.35
CA TRP A 25 14.00 9.89 16.82
C TRP A 25 14.97 10.94 17.37
N TYR A 26 14.49 12.15 17.68
CA TYR A 26 15.32 13.22 18.22
C TYR A 26 15.65 13.05 19.71
N ILE A 27 14.76 12.47 20.53
CA ILE A 27 14.92 12.36 21.99
C ILE A 27 16.26 11.75 22.42
N PRO A 28 16.70 10.57 21.91
CA PRO A 28 17.97 9.98 22.32
C PRO A 28 19.16 10.89 22.03
N GLY A 29 19.21 11.47 20.82
CA GLY A 29 20.27 12.41 20.44
C GLY A 29 20.26 13.70 21.25
N GLY A 30 19.07 14.21 21.57
CA GLY A 30 18.88 15.38 22.41
C GLY A 30 19.35 15.17 23.86
N VAL A 31 19.10 14.01 24.46
CA VAL A 31 19.57 13.70 25.82
C VAL A 31 21.08 13.45 25.82
N LEU A 32 21.56 12.57 24.95
CA LEU A 32 22.99 12.23 24.86
C LEU A 32 23.85 13.46 24.53
N GLY A 33 23.36 14.35 23.66
CA GLY A 33 24.04 15.58 23.31
C GLY A 33 24.27 16.51 24.50
N VAL A 34 23.45 16.50 25.55
CA VAL A 34 23.70 17.30 26.77
C VAL A 34 24.68 16.60 27.70
N VAL A 35 24.53 15.29 27.89
CA VAL A 35 25.36 14.50 28.81
C VAL A 35 26.83 14.45 28.35
N PHE A 36 27.07 14.31 27.04
CA PHE A 36 28.44 14.20 26.52
C PHE A 36 29.11 15.54 26.17
N THR A 37 28.36 16.65 26.08
CA THR A 37 28.95 17.98 25.78
C THR A 37 29.33 18.77 27.02
N VAL A 38 29.01 18.27 28.20
CA VAL A 38 29.52 18.82 29.46
C VAL A 38 30.66 17.93 29.92
N PRO A 39 31.80 18.49 30.37
CA PRO A 39 32.94 17.71 30.84
C PRO A 39 32.64 17.05 32.20
N VAL A 40 31.87 15.95 32.18
CA VAL A 40 31.41 15.23 33.38
C VAL A 40 32.15 13.91 33.59
N PHE A 41 32.87 13.39 32.58
CA PHE A 41 33.46 12.05 32.64
C PHE A 41 34.73 11.96 33.51
N GLU A 42 35.37 13.07 33.83
CA GLU A 42 36.49 13.12 34.79
C GLU A 42 36.02 13.21 36.25
N ARG A 43 34.70 13.33 36.50
CA ARG A 43 34.14 13.57 37.84
C ARG A 43 33.17 12.45 38.26
N GLY A 44 32.88 12.41 39.56
CA GLY A 44 32.20 11.30 40.25
C GLY A 44 30.80 10.96 39.70
N ALA A 45 30.32 9.76 40.01
CA ALA A 45 28.99 9.28 39.62
C ALA A 45 27.81 10.23 39.94
N PRO A 46 27.80 11.00 41.05
CA PRO A 46 26.70 11.93 41.37
C PRO A 46 26.47 13.00 40.30
N ASP A 47 27.54 13.59 39.75
CA ASP A 47 27.44 14.66 38.76
C ASP A 47 26.88 14.14 37.41
N ARG A 48 27.19 12.90 37.05
CA ARG A 48 26.67 12.26 35.82
C ARG A 48 25.16 12.07 35.87
N ILE A 49 24.65 11.63 37.03
CA ILE A 49 23.23 11.43 37.25
C ILE A 49 22.50 12.77 37.23
N THR A 50 23.07 13.80 37.85
CA THR A 50 22.52 15.16 37.82
C THR A 50 22.43 15.71 36.39
N TRP A 51 23.49 15.58 35.58
CA TRP A 51 23.46 16.02 34.19
C TRP A 51 22.50 15.22 33.32
N LEU A 52 22.34 13.92 33.55
CA LEU A 52 21.33 13.10 32.90
C LEU A 52 19.91 13.57 33.25
N ALA A 53 19.64 13.84 34.53
CA ALA A 53 18.35 14.35 34.97
C ALA A 53 18.03 15.72 34.34
N ILE A 54 19.00 16.64 34.32
CA ILE A 54 18.88 17.94 33.63
C ILE A 54 18.58 17.74 32.15
N ALA A 55 19.29 16.83 31.47
CA ALA A 55 19.10 16.53 30.06
C ALA A 55 17.69 16.00 29.75
N VAL A 56 17.19 15.08 30.56
CA VAL A 56 15.84 14.50 30.41
C VAL A 56 14.76 15.56 30.64
N LEU A 57 14.87 16.36 31.70
CA LEU A 57 13.90 17.42 32.00
C LEU A 57 13.87 18.51 30.92
N ALA A 58 15.04 18.94 30.45
CA ALA A 58 15.14 19.91 29.35
C ALA A 58 14.58 19.35 28.03
N GLN A 59 14.81 18.06 27.75
CA GLN A 59 14.22 17.39 26.59
C GLN A 59 12.70 17.23 26.72
N GLY A 60 12.19 17.04 27.94
CA GLY A 60 10.76 17.05 28.26
C GLY A 60 10.13 18.41 27.95
N ALA A 61 10.77 19.51 28.36
CA ALA A 61 10.31 20.87 28.04
C ALA A 61 10.27 21.14 26.52
N PHE A 62 11.32 20.74 25.79
CA PHE A 62 11.34 20.80 24.32
C PHE A 62 10.19 20.01 23.70
N SER A 63 10.01 18.76 24.14
CA SER A 63 8.99 17.85 23.61
C SER A 63 7.59 18.37 23.89
N GLY A 64 7.33 18.89 25.10
CA GLY A 64 6.08 19.52 25.46
C GLY A 64 5.75 20.71 24.56
N LEU A 65 6.72 21.59 24.28
CA LEU A 65 6.51 22.75 23.42
C LEU A 65 6.22 22.36 21.96
N VAL A 66 6.93 21.35 21.43
CA VAL A 66 6.63 20.79 20.10
C VAL A 66 5.25 20.13 20.08
N LEU A 67 4.82 19.44 21.13
CA LEU A 67 3.49 18.83 21.21
C LEU A 67 2.37 19.87 21.31
N LEU A 68 2.59 21.00 21.99
CA LEU A 68 1.63 22.11 22.08
C LEU A 68 1.31 22.73 20.71
N THR A 69 2.21 22.59 19.73
CA THR A 69 1.94 23.04 18.35
C THR A 69 0.76 22.31 17.69
N ARG A 70 0.31 21.18 18.24
CA ARG A 70 -0.89 20.46 17.79
C ARG A 70 -2.19 21.20 18.08
N LEU A 71 -2.17 22.13 19.05
CA LEU A 71 -3.31 22.99 19.36
C LEU A 71 -3.44 24.14 18.35
N ILE A 72 -2.41 24.38 17.53
CA ILE A 72 -2.38 25.42 16.51
C ILE A 72 -2.94 24.86 15.20
N PRO A 73 -3.80 25.61 14.48
CA PRO A 73 -4.33 25.17 13.20
C PRO A 73 -3.22 24.75 12.21
N PRO A 74 -3.37 23.60 11.52
CA PRO A 74 -2.33 23.03 10.65
C PRO A 74 -1.93 23.97 9.51
N ARG A 75 -2.84 24.84 9.04
CA ARG A 75 -2.57 25.85 8.00
C ARG A 75 -1.46 26.85 8.36
N ILE A 76 -1.28 27.13 9.66
CA ILE A 76 -0.30 28.08 10.18
C ILE A 76 0.97 27.34 10.60
N CYS A 77 0.81 26.19 11.25
CA CYS A 77 1.89 25.38 11.80
C CYS A 77 2.74 24.69 10.71
N HIS A 78 2.18 24.46 9.52
CA HIS A 78 2.84 23.79 8.40
C HIS A 78 3.42 24.77 7.36
N GLN A 79 3.67 26.02 7.76
CA GLN A 79 4.52 26.90 6.97
C GLN A 79 5.98 26.73 7.39
N PRO A 80 6.93 26.66 6.43
CA PRO A 80 8.32 26.38 6.75
C PRO A 80 8.97 27.42 7.66
N GLY A 81 8.57 28.69 7.52
CA GLY A 81 8.98 29.77 8.43
C GLY A 81 8.49 29.53 9.86
N THR A 82 7.22 29.15 10.02
CA THR A 82 6.63 28.84 11.32
C THR A 82 7.30 27.63 11.98
N VAL A 83 7.55 26.56 11.22
CA VAL A 83 8.27 25.37 11.72
C VAL A 83 9.66 25.76 12.24
N LEU A 84 10.40 26.57 11.49
CA LEU A 84 11.72 27.02 11.91
C LEU A 84 11.65 27.87 13.19
N VAL A 85 10.70 28.80 13.28
CA VAL A 85 10.47 29.60 14.50
C VAL A 85 10.13 28.71 15.70
N ILE A 86 9.23 27.73 15.52
CA ILE A 86 8.87 26.76 16.56
C ILE A 86 10.10 26.00 17.04
N LEU A 87 10.95 25.51 16.13
CA LEU A 87 12.14 24.74 16.50
C LEU A 87 13.19 25.61 17.23
N VAL A 88 13.39 26.85 16.76
CA VAL A 88 14.30 27.81 17.38
C VAL A 88 13.81 28.18 18.79
N VAL A 89 12.54 28.51 18.94
CA VAL A 89 11.93 28.85 20.24
C VAL A 89 11.97 27.63 21.18
N SER A 90 11.58 26.45 20.73
CA SER A 90 11.65 25.22 21.53
C SER A 90 13.07 24.92 22.00
N GLY A 91 14.05 25.05 21.11
CA GLY A 91 15.45 24.81 21.43
C GLY A 91 16.04 25.88 22.36
N ALA A 92 15.60 27.14 22.26
CA ALA A 92 15.95 28.21 23.17
C ALA A 92 15.39 27.97 24.59
N VAL A 93 14.11 27.58 24.70
CA VAL A 93 13.47 27.18 25.97
C VAL A 93 14.20 25.99 26.58
N ARG A 94 14.56 24.99 25.78
CA ARG A 94 15.41 23.88 26.23
C ARG A 94 16.73 24.38 26.81
N GLY A 95 17.41 25.32 26.14
CA GLY A 95 18.65 25.91 26.63
C GLY A 95 18.49 26.68 27.96
N LEU A 96 17.39 27.41 28.11
CA LEU A 96 17.01 28.08 29.36
C LEU A 96 16.80 27.10 30.50
N VAL A 97 16.08 25.99 30.26
CA VAL A 97 15.85 24.94 31.26
C VAL A 97 17.16 24.29 31.70
N ILE A 98 18.07 23.99 30.76
CA ILE A 98 19.39 23.44 31.12
C ILE A 98 20.15 24.43 32.00
N ASN A 99 20.20 25.71 31.63
CA ASN A 99 20.90 26.73 32.41
C ASN A 99 20.28 26.94 33.81
N GLY A 100 18.94 27.02 33.88
CA GLY A 100 18.22 27.20 35.14
C GLY A 100 18.42 26.04 36.11
N LEU A 101 18.24 24.81 35.64
CA LEU A 101 18.45 23.61 36.46
C LEU A 101 19.91 23.46 36.88
N ALA A 102 20.87 23.74 35.98
CA ALA A 102 22.28 23.71 36.31
C ALA A 102 22.65 24.79 37.33
N SER A 103 22.06 25.99 37.27
CA SER A 103 22.29 27.03 38.27
C SER A 103 21.77 26.67 39.66
N GLY A 104 20.61 25.99 39.75
CA GLY A 104 20.01 25.60 41.03
C GLY A 104 20.68 24.37 41.66
N LEU A 105 21.12 23.41 40.85
CA LEU A 105 21.76 22.17 41.32
C LEU A 105 23.29 22.31 41.45
N ASN A 106 23.85 23.39 40.89
CA ASN A 106 25.28 23.72 40.84
C ASN A 106 26.19 22.49 40.60
N PRO A 107 25.95 21.70 39.54
CA PRO A 107 26.74 20.51 39.27
C PRO A 107 28.16 20.92 38.86
N ALA A 108 29.11 20.02 39.10
CA ALA A 108 30.48 20.21 38.69
C ALA A 108 30.58 20.44 37.17
N GLY A 109 31.33 21.47 36.75
CA GLY A 109 31.45 21.86 35.32
C GLY A 109 30.45 22.92 34.85
N PHE A 110 29.61 23.45 35.75
CA PHE A 110 28.79 24.63 35.50
C PHE A 110 29.65 25.92 35.48
N GLY A 111 29.46 26.76 34.47
CA GLY A 111 30.25 27.98 34.25
C GLY A 111 30.11 28.64 32.87
N MET A 112 29.16 28.17 32.05
CA MET A 112 28.93 28.72 30.73
C MET A 112 28.08 29.98 30.78
N HIS A 113 28.35 30.93 29.88
CA HIS A 113 27.50 32.11 29.74
C HIS A 113 26.10 31.69 29.24
N PRO A 114 25.01 32.09 29.93
CA PRO A 114 23.65 31.65 29.64
C PRO A 114 23.23 31.83 28.18
N VAL A 115 23.65 32.94 27.55
CA VAL A 115 23.32 33.26 26.16
C VAL A 115 23.88 32.22 25.18
N TYR A 116 25.11 31.73 25.39
CA TYR A 116 25.70 30.72 24.50
C TYR A 116 24.96 29.38 24.63
N GLN A 117 24.51 29.02 25.81
CA GLN A 117 23.76 27.77 26.03
C GLN A 117 22.39 27.79 25.36
N ILE A 118 21.71 28.94 25.38
CA ILE A 118 20.42 29.15 24.70
C ILE A 118 20.60 29.08 23.18
N LEU A 119 21.56 29.83 22.63
CA LEU A 119 21.81 29.89 21.19
C LEU A 119 22.26 28.53 20.62
N THR A 120 23.18 27.84 21.30
CA THR A 120 23.67 26.52 20.86
C THR A 120 22.56 25.47 20.90
N SER A 121 21.72 25.48 21.93
CA SER A 121 20.56 24.58 22.03
C SER A 121 19.52 24.87 20.94
N ALA A 122 19.19 26.15 20.71
CA ALA A 122 18.28 26.57 19.63
C ALA A 122 18.76 26.11 18.25
N LEU A 123 20.03 26.33 17.95
CA LEU A 123 20.62 25.96 16.67
C LEU A 123 20.67 24.44 16.48
N MET A 124 21.19 23.71 17.47
CA MET A 124 21.31 22.25 17.38
C MET A 124 19.94 21.58 17.28
N SER A 125 18.96 22.00 18.08
CA SER A 125 17.60 21.45 17.99
C SER A 125 16.97 21.73 16.63
N THR A 126 17.17 22.92 16.06
CA THR A 126 16.63 23.28 14.74
C THR A 126 17.26 22.44 13.63
N VAL A 127 18.59 22.31 13.63
CA VAL A 127 19.33 21.53 12.63
C VAL A 127 18.96 20.05 12.73
N TRP A 128 19.02 19.45 13.93
CA TRP A 128 18.79 18.01 14.09
C TRP A 128 17.33 17.62 13.89
N MET A 129 16.39 18.29 14.55
CA MET A 129 14.97 17.97 14.42
C MET A 129 14.45 18.30 13.02
N GLY A 130 14.86 19.44 12.45
CA GLY A 130 14.51 19.82 11.08
C GLY A 130 15.02 18.80 10.05
N SER A 131 16.24 18.29 10.23
CA SER A 131 16.82 17.29 9.35
C SER A 131 16.13 15.92 9.48
N ILE A 132 15.80 15.47 10.70
CA ILE A 132 15.02 14.23 10.92
C ILE A 132 13.64 14.35 10.27
N GLY A 133 12.97 15.48 10.48
CA GLY A 133 11.69 15.80 9.87
C GLY A 133 11.73 15.73 8.34
N TYR A 134 12.75 16.36 7.75
CA TYR A 134 13.02 16.32 6.32
C TYR A 134 13.23 14.89 5.82
N LEU A 135 14.04 14.08 6.52
CA LEU A 135 14.30 12.69 6.10
C LEU A 135 13.05 11.82 6.11
N ILE A 136 12.22 11.96 7.15
CA ILE A 136 10.95 11.24 7.23
C ILE A 136 10.05 11.64 6.06
N GLN A 137 9.97 12.94 5.74
CA GLN A 137 9.20 13.41 4.59
C GLN A 137 9.78 12.90 3.27
N ALA A 138 11.10 12.97 3.09
CA ALA A 138 11.78 12.51 1.90
C ALA A 138 11.53 11.01 1.66
N ASN A 139 11.58 10.19 2.70
CA ASN A 139 11.27 8.77 2.60
C ASN A 139 9.80 8.51 2.26
N LYS A 140 8.86 9.32 2.78
CA LYS A 140 7.44 9.23 2.38
C LYS A 140 7.23 9.60 0.92
N ASP A 141 7.80 10.73 0.48
CA ASP A 141 7.75 11.18 -0.91
C ASP A 141 8.32 10.11 -1.85
N TYR A 142 9.47 9.52 -1.47
CA TYR A 142 10.12 8.45 -2.22
C TYR A 142 9.20 7.24 -2.36
N ARG A 143 8.61 6.75 -1.26
CA ARG A 143 7.69 5.60 -1.29
C ARG A 143 6.48 5.84 -2.17
N ALA A 144 5.82 6.99 -2.03
CA ALA A 144 4.65 7.33 -2.83
C ALA A 144 4.99 7.41 -4.33
N THR A 145 6.15 8.00 -4.65
CA THR A 145 6.63 8.09 -6.04
C THR A 145 6.98 6.71 -6.60
N PHE A 146 7.68 5.89 -5.81
CA PHE A 146 8.02 4.51 -6.18
C PHE A 146 6.78 3.68 -6.43
N GLU A 147 5.79 3.73 -5.54
CA GLU A 147 4.53 3.00 -5.68
C GLU A 147 3.77 3.42 -6.95
N THR A 148 3.66 4.72 -7.21
CA THR A 148 3.03 5.24 -8.43
C THR A 148 3.71 4.71 -9.69
N LEU A 149 5.04 4.78 -9.75
CA LEU A 149 5.80 4.35 -10.91
C LEU A 149 5.83 2.83 -11.06
N PHE A 150 5.84 2.09 -9.95
CA PHE A 150 5.72 0.64 -9.93
C PHE A 150 4.39 0.21 -10.56
N TRP A 151 3.27 0.81 -10.14
CA TRP A 151 1.97 0.50 -10.71
C TRP A 151 1.84 0.90 -12.18
N GLN A 152 2.46 2.01 -12.59
CA GLN A 152 2.56 2.36 -14.02
C GLN A 152 3.34 1.31 -14.82
N ALA A 153 4.46 0.82 -14.29
CA ALA A 153 5.25 -0.23 -14.94
C ALA A 153 4.49 -1.56 -15.03
N VAL A 154 3.78 -1.95 -13.97
CA VAL A 154 2.88 -3.12 -13.95
C VAL A 154 1.78 -2.97 -15.01
N ALA A 155 1.16 -1.78 -15.12
CA ALA A 155 0.13 -1.53 -16.11
C ALA A 155 0.65 -1.66 -17.56
N VAL A 156 1.87 -1.21 -17.85
CA VAL A 156 2.50 -1.40 -19.16
C VAL A 156 2.82 -2.87 -19.42
N GLN A 157 3.40 -3.57 -18.44
CA GLN A 157 3.74 -4.99 -18.57
C GLN A 157 2.50 -5.88 -18.68
N ARG A 158 1.37 -5.49 -18.07
CA ARG A 158 0.09 -6.20 -18.19
C ARG A 158 -0.31 -6.42 -19.66
N ALA A 159 -0.04 -5.45 -20.53
CA ALA A 159 -0.33 -5.57 -21.96
C ALA A 159 0.55 -6.60 -22.69
N LEU A 160 1.67 -7.00 -22.08
CA LEU A 160 2.65 -7.95 -22.63
C LEU A 160 2.52 -9.35 -22.00
N VAL A 161 1.80 -9.49 -20.89
CA VAL A 161 1.55 -10.78 -20.25
C VAL A 161 0.56 -11.57 -21.11
N THR A 162 1.00 -12.70 -21.65
CA THR A 162 0.11 -13.72 -22.20
C THR A 162 -0.45 -14.57 -21.06
N VAL A 163 -1.77 -14.64 -20.95
CA VAL A 163 -2.46 -15.57 -20.05
C VAL A 163 -1.99 -17.00 -20.38
N PRO A 164 -1.60 -17.83 -19.40
CA PRO A 164 -1.31 -19.23 -19.66
C PRO A 164 -2.60 -19.96 -20.04
N ASP A 165 -2.74 -20.33 -21.32
CA ASP A 165 -3.89 -21.10 -21.84
C ASP A 165 -4.14 -22.39 -21.04
N ALA A 166 -3.08 -22.98 -20.49
CA ALA A 166 -3.12 -24.20 -19.68
C ALA A 166 -4.05 -24.08 -18.46
N ARG A 167 -4.00 -22.96 -17.72
CA ARG A 167 -4.85 -22.81 -16.52
C ARG A 167 -6.32 -22.65 -16.88
N ARG A 168 -6.59 -21.98 -18.01
CA ARG A 168 -7.95 -21.84 -18.54
C ARG A 168 -8.48 -23.16 -19.08
N SER A 169 -7.64 -23.96 -19.74
CA SER A 169 -8.03 -25.29 -20.22
C SER A 169 -8.34 -26.22 -19.05
N ASP A 170 -7.52 -26.26 -18.01
CA ASP A 170 -7.72 -27.18 -16.88
C ASP A 170 -9.10 -26.99 -16.22
N ILE A 171 -9.50 -25.72 -15.98
CA ILE A 171 -10.81 -25.39 -15.40
C ILE A 171 -11.96 -25.73 -16.35
N VAL A 172 -11.80 -25.44 -17.65
CA VAL A 172 -12.83 -25.75 -18.67
C VAL A 172 -12.98 -27.27 -18.84
N ASP A 173 -11.89 -28.01 -18.79
CA ASP A 173 -11.86 -29.47 -18.93
C ASP A 173 -12.50 -30.14 -17.72
N GLU A 174 -12.28 -29.63 -16.50
CA GLU A 174 -12.92 -30.13 -15.28
C GLU A 174 -14.46 -30.01 -15.36
N VAL A 175 -14.96 -28.85 -15.78
CA VAL A 175 -16.40 -28.63 -15.95
C VAL A 175 -16.97 -29.42 -17.13
N ALA A 176 -16.21 -29.58 -18.22
CA ALA A 176 -16.61 -30.39 -19.36
C ALA A 176 -16.72 -31.88 -18.99
N ASN A 177 -15.81 -32.39 -18.15
CA ASN A 177 -15.85 -33.76 -17.65
C ASN A 177 -17.10 -33.99 -16.80
N ALA A 178 -17.46 -33.06 -15.92
CA ALA A 178 -18.68 -33.13 -15.12
C ALA A 178 -19.95 -33.17 -16.00
N ARG A 179 -20.03 -32.31 -17.03
CA ARG A 179 -21.15 -32.34 -18.01
C ARG A 179 -21.22 -33.66 -18.77
N THR A 180 -20.07 -34.20 -19.17
CA THR A 180 -19.99 -35.44 -19.96
C THR A 180 -20.44 -36.66 -19.15
N ALA A 181 -20.11 -36.72 -17.85
CA ALA A 181 -20.59 -37.77 -16.97
C ALA A 181 -22.11 -37.80 -16.87
N VAL A 182 -22.75 -36.62 -16.73
CA VAL A 182 -24.21 -36.51 -16.70
C VAL A 182 -24.83 -36.88 -18.05
N LEU A 183 -24.22 -36.46 -19.17
CA LEU A 183 -24.70 -36.85 -20.51
C LEU A 183 -24.71 -38.37 -20.70
N GLN A 184 -23.66 -39.06 -20.23
CA GLN A 184 -23.58 -40.52 -20.29
C GLN A 184 -24.70 -41.19 -19.49
N GLU A 185 -25.03 -40.64 -18.33
CA GLU A 185 -26.15 -41.14 -17.51
C GLU A 185 -27.50 -40.86 -18.18
N LEU A 186 -27.70 -39.67 -18.77
CA LEU A 186 -28.91 -39.39 -19.54
C LEU A 186 -29.04 -40.29 -20.77
N ASP A 187 -27.94 -40.69 -21.41
CA ASP A 187 -27.91 -41.60 -22.56
C ASP A 187 -28.18 -43.06 -22.18
N SER A 188 -27.96 -43.44 -20.91
CA SER A 188 -28.25 -44.79 -20.40
C SER A 188 -29.73 -45.00 -20.02
N ILE A 189 -30.52 -43.91 -19.99
CA ILE A 189 -31.95 -43.96 -19.65
C ILE A 189 -32.72 -44.78 -20.68
N ASP A 190 -33.36 -45.86 -20.22
CA ASP A 190 -34.21 -46.74 -21.02
C ASP A 190 -35.68 -46.54 -20.64
N VAL A 191 -36.56 -46.40 -21.64
CA VAL A 191 -38.01 -46.11 -21.49
C VAL A 191 -38.75 -47.38 -21.04
N SER A 192 -38.38 -47.86 -19.86
CA SER A 192 -38.89 -49.04 -19.19
C SER A 192 -39.66 -48.63 -17.92
N ARG A 193 -40.15 -49.61 -17.13
CA ARG A 193 -41.00 -49.39 -15.94
C ARG A 193 -40.38 -48.54 -14.80
N ASP A 194 -39.18 -47.99 -14.98
CA ASP A 194 -38.37 -47.35 -13.94
C ASP A 194 -37.86 -45.95 -14.34
N LEU A 195 -38.49 -45.33 -15.36
CA LEU A 195 -38.11 -44.01 -15.89
C LEU A 195 -38.04 -42.93 -14.80
N GLY A 196 -39.01 -42.91 -13.87
CA GLY A 196 -39.01 -41.95 -12.75
C GLY A 196 -37.78 -42.09 -11.84
N ARG A 197 -37.33 -43.32 -11.56
CA ARG A 197 -36.13 -43.54 -10.75
C ARG A 197 -34.85 -43.09 -11.46
N GLN A 198 -34.72 -43.41 -12.75
CA GLN A 198 -33.57 -43.00 -13.56
C GLN A 198 -33.48 -41.47 -13.71
N LEU A 199 -34.62 -40.79 -13.84
CA LEU A 199 -34.70 -39.32 -13.84
C LEU A 199 -34.28 -38.71 -12.51
N HIS A 200 -34.70 -39.32 -11.39
CA HIS A 200 -34.31 -38.87 -10.06
C HIS A 200 -32.81 -39.08 -9.80
N GLU A 201 -32.26 -40.24 -10.18
CA GLU A 201 -30.83 -40.54 -10.09
C GLU A 201 -29.99 -39.56 -10.93
N ALA A 202 -30.45 -39.18 -12.13
CA ALA A 202 -29.79 -38.16 -12.96
C ALA A 202 -29.88 -36.74 -12.35
N ALA A 203 -31.00 -36.39 -11.72
CA ALA A 203 -31.17 -35.11 -11.02
C ALA A 203 -30.25 -35.01 -9.78
N GLU A 204 -30.13 -36.10 -9.00
CA GLU A 204 -29.25 -36.18 -7.83
C GLU A 204 -27.78 -36.06 -8.23
N MET A 205 -27.36 -36.71 -9.33
CA MET A 205 -25.99 -36.59 -9.86
C MET A 205 -25.65 -35.16 -10.28
N LEU A 206 -26.59 -34.43 -10.87
CA LEU A 206 -26.42 -33.01 -11.20
C LEU A 206 -26.30 -32.13 -9.95
N HIS A 207 -27.11 -32.39 -8.92
CA HIS A 207 -27.01 -31.69 -7.65
C HIS A 207 -25.65 -31.91 -6.98
N ASP A 208 -25.18 -33.15 -6.95
CA ASP A 208 -23.87 -33.50 -6.39
C ASP A 208 -22.73 -32.83 -7.18
N ALA A 209 -22.79 -32.81 -8.51
CA ALA A 209 -21.80 -32.11 -9.33
C ALA A 209 -21.76 -30.60 -9.02
N VAL A 210 -22.92 -29.97 -8.85
CA VAL A 210 -23.02 -28.54 -8.50
C VAL A 210 -22.45 -28.25 -7.12
N ASP A 211 -22.86 -28.99 -6.09
CA ASP A 211 -22.49 -28.68 -4.71
C ASP A 211 -21.06 -29.13 -4.35
N GLN A 212 -20.58 -30.24 -4.91
CA GLN A 212 -19.27 -30.80 -4.57
C GLN A 212 -18.13 -30.32 -5.48
N GLN A 213 -18.41 -29.93 -6.74
CA GLN A 213 -17.37 -29.55 -7.70
C GLN A 213 -17.47 -28.07 -8.09
N ILE A 214 -18.59 -27.63 -8.66
CA ILE A 214 -18.72 -26.27 -9.24
C ILE A 214 -18.68 -25.20 -8.15
N ARG A 215 -19.42 -25.40 -7.06
CA ARG A 215 -19.53 -24.43 -5.97
C ARG A 215 -18.19 -24.14 -5.28
N PRO A 216 -17.42 -25.12 -4.78
CA PRO A 216 -16.13 -24.84 -4.15
C PRO A 216 -15.11 -24.22 -5.13
N LEU A 217 -15.08 -24.69 -6.40
CA LEU A 217 -14.20 -24.13 -7.43
C LEU A 217 -14.48 -22.64 -7.69
N SER A 218 -15.76 -22.25 -7.76
CA SER A 218 -16.12 -20.83 -7.90
C SER A 218 -15.66 -19.96 -6.73
N HIS A 219 -15.70 -20.47 -5.50
CA HIS A 219 -15.26 -19.74 -4.30
C HIS A 219 -13.74 -19.56 -4.26
N GLU A 220 -12.99 -20.60 -4.65
CA GLU A 220 -11.53 -20.54 -4.70
C GLU A 220 -11.05 -19.51 -5.73
N LEU A 221 -11.69 -19.50 -6.90
CA LEU A 221 -11.37 -18.58 -7.99
C LEU A 221 -11.76 -17.12 -7.67
N PHE A 222 -12.80 -16.91 -6.85
CA PHE A 222 -13.25 -15.59 -6.44
C PHE A 222 -12.41 -14.98 -5.30
N ALA A 223 -11.62 -15.77 -4.57
CA ALA A 223 -10.85 -15.30 -3.42
C ALA A 223 -9.81 -14.25 -3.83
N GLU A 224 -10.08 -12.98 -3.50
CA GLU A 224 -9.29 -11.82 -3.87
C GLU A 224 -7.84 -11.91 -3.34
N LYS A 225 -6.89 -12.28 -4.21
CA LYS A 225 -5.46 -12.28 -3.88
C LYS A 225 -4.93 -10.86 -3.95
N LYS A 226 -4.89 -10.16 -2.82
CA LYS A 226 -4.25 -8.84 -2.70
C LYS A 226 -2.75 -8.96 -2.98
N VAL A 227 -2.32 -8.44 -4.12
CA VAL A 227 -0.90 -8.37 -4.47
C VAL A 227 -0.32 -7.09 -3.86
N GLU A 228 0.43 -7.25 -2.77
CA GLU A 228 1.12 -6.14 -2.12
C GLU A 228 2.46 -5.86 -2.81
N PRO A 229 2.86 -4.58 -2.96
CA PRO A 229 4.17 -4.23 -3.46
C PRO A 229 5.27 -4.71 -2.49
N PRO A 230 6.45 -5.09 -3.00
CA PRO A 230 7.52 -5.61 -2.16
C PRO A 230 8.00 -4.56 -1.12
N PRO A 231 8.30 -4.98 0.12
CA PRO A 231 8.70 -4.05 1.16
C PRO A 231 10.07 -3.42 0.86
N THR A 232 10.14 -2.09 0.89
CA THR A 232 11.42 -1.37 0.76
C THR A 232 12.29 -1.60 2.01
N ARG A 233 13.47 -2.20 1.87
CA ARG A 233 14.44 -2.40 2.98
C ARG A 233 15.16 -1.09 3.31
N PHE A 234 14.89 -0.53 4.50
CA PHE A 234 15.47 0.75 4.95
C PHE A 234 17.01 0.72 5.07
N GLY A 235 17.59 -0.42 5.46
CA GLY A 235 19.05 -0.56 5.58
C GLY A 235 19.81 -0.48 4.25
N GLY A 236 19.21 -0.97 3.16
CA GLY A 236 19.80 -0.88 1.82
C GLY A 236 19.87 0.56 1.31
N LEU A 237 18.84 1.36 1.61
CA LEU A 237 18.79 2.77 1.22
C LEU A 237 19.88 3.60 1.91
N LEU A 238 20.18 3.33 3.18
CA LEU A 238 21.25 4.03 3.90
C LEU A 238 22.64 3.68 3.35
N PHE A 239 22.89 2.40 3.07
CA PHE A 239 24.16 1.97 2.48
C PHE A 239 24.33 2.53 1.06
N ASP A 240 23.29 2.46 0.24
CA ASP A 240 23.29 3.01 -1.13
C ASP A 240 23.49 4.52 -1.14
N ALA A 241 22.88 5.25 -0.20
CA ALA A 241 23.07 6.69 -0.06
C ALA A 241 24.53 7.04 0.29
N ILE A 242 25.19 6.26 1.14
CA ILE A 242 26.59 6.49 1.53
C ILE A 242 27.56 6.04 0.42
N SER A 243 27.31 4.90 -0.21
CA SER A 243 28.14 4.39 -1.31
C SER A 243 28.09 5.29 -2.54
N ASN A 244 26.95 5.93 -2.80
CA ASN A 244 26.78 6.90 -3.88
C ASN A 244 26.94 8.36 -3.44
N TRP A 245 27.34 8.61 -2.20
CA TRP A 245 27.52 9.94 -1.62
C TRP A 245 28.33 10.86 -2.55
N ASP A 246 27.82 12.03 -2.90
CA ASP A 246 28.57 13.02 -3.71
C ASP A 246 28.16 14.44 -3.34
N PRO A 247 28.48 14.88 -2.11
CA PRO A 247 28.01 16.15 -1.66
C PRO A 247 28.88 17.26 -2.28
N PRO A 248 28.31 18.46 -2.46
CA PRO A 248 29.11 19.63 -2.81
C PRO A 248 30.16 19.89 -1.72
N LEU A 249 31.43 19.62 -2.05
CA LEU A 249 32.57 19.64 -1.14
C LEU A 249 32.63 20.90 -0.26
N ARG A 250 32.35 22.08 -0.85
CA ARG A 250 32.32 23.36 -0.13
C ARG A 250 31.28 23.37 1.01
N ILE A 251 30.08 22.86 0.74
CA ILE A 251 28.98 22.87 1.71
C ILE A 251 29.31 21.91 2.85
N THR A 252 29.79 20.70 2.55
CA THR A 252 30.17 19.71 3.57
C THR A 252 31.24 20.24 4.51
N VAL A 253 32.30 20.86 3.96
CA VAL A 253 33.38 21.43 4.78
C VAL A 253 32.87 22.56 5.67
N VAL A 254 32.09 23.50 5.13
CA VAL A 254 31.55 24.63 5.91
C VAL A 254 30.61 24.16 7.01
N LEU A 255 29.73 23.18 6.72
CA LEU A 255 28.78 22.67 7.70
C LEU A 255 29.48 21.90 8.83
N LEU A 256 30.47 21.06 8.52
CA LEU A 256 31.25 20.36 9.52
C LEU A 256 32.05 21.33 10.38
N ALA A 257 32.71 22.33 9.77
CA ALA A 257 33.43 23.37 10.47
C ALA A 257 32.52 24.17 11.41
N ALA A 258 31.32 24.53 10.96
CA ALA A 258 30.33 25.22 11.78
C ALA A 258 29.86 24.34 12.95
N LEU A 259 29.51 23.07 12.72
CA LEU A 259 29.05 22.17 13.77
C LEU A 259 30.10 21.98 14.87
N ILE A 260 31.35 21.73 14.45
CA ILE A 260 32.47 21.49 15.36
C ILE A 260 32.85 22.78 16.07
N GLY A 261 32.97 23.89 15.35
CA GLY A 261 33.29 25.21 15.91
C GLY A 261 32.28 25.69 16.95
N ILE A 262 30.98 25.51 16.68
CA ILE A 262 29.90 25.84 17.62
C ILE A 262 29.96 24.95 18.87
N GLY A 263 30.25 23.65 18.69
CA GLY A 263 30.47 22.71 19.78
C GLY A 263 31.66 23.09 20.66
N SER A 264 32.78 23.49 20.06
CA SER A 264 34.00 23.90 20.77
C SER A 264 33.88 25.29 21.40
N THR A 265 33.10 26.19 20.78
CA THR A 265 32.80 27.52 21.36
C THR A 265 32.05 27.37 22.69
N ARG A 266 31.17 26.37 22.77
CA ARG A 266 30.46 26.03 24.01
C ARG A 266 31.43 25.60 25.12
N SER A 267 32.39 24.72 24.83
CA SER A 267 33.28 24.18 25.86
C SER A 267 34.46 25.09 26.23
N ALA A 268 34.98 25.88 25.30
CA ALA A 268 36.27 26.58 25.47
C ALA A 268 36.24 28.07 25.09
N GLY A 269 35.11 28.62 24.63
CA GLY A 269 34.96 30.03 24.25
C GLY A 269 35.22 30.31 22.77
N LEU A 270 34.94 31.56 22.34
CA LEU A 270 34.83 31.94 20.92
C LEU A 270 36.13 31.80 20.12
N VAL A 271 37.26 32.24 20.69
CA VAL A 271 38.57 32.21 20.01
C VAL A 271 38.98 30.77 19.71
N ILE A 272 38.97 29.92 20.73
CA ILE A 272 39.27 28.48 20.60
C ILE A 272 38.26 27.81 19.66
N GLY A 273 36.98 28.18 19.74
CA GLY A 273 35.96 27.66 18.82
C GLY A 273 36.25 27.94 17.34
N VAL A 274 36.74 29.13 17.00
CA VAL A 274 37.12 29.49 15.63
C VAL A 274 38.39 28.73 15.18
N GLU A 275 39.39 28.61 16.05
CA GLU A 275 40.61 27.86 15.77
C GLU A 275 40.31 26.38 15.51
N VAL A 276 39.48 25.76 16.35
CA VAL A 276 39.05 24.37 16.19
C VAL A 276 38.19 24.18 14.93
N ALA A 277 37.34 25.15 14.59
CA ALA A 277 36.59 25.14 13.33
C ALA A 277 37.52 25.15 12.11
N ALA A 278 38.55 25.99 12.12
CA ALA A 278 39.51 26.12 11.03
C ALA A 278 40.33 24.85 10.83
N ILE A 279 40.84 24.25 11.92
CA ILE A 279 41.59 22.98 11.89
C ILE A 279 40.70 21.86 11.34
N SER A 280 39.45 21.79 11.81
CA SER A 280 38.49 20.77 11.36
C SER A 280 38.06 20.96 9.90
N ALA A 281 37.94 22.20 9.44
CA ALA A 281 37.66 22.51 8.04
C ALA A 281 38.80 22.03 7.12
N LEU A 282 40.05 22.28 7.53
CA LEU A 282 41.23 21.90 6.78
C LEU A 282 41.39 20.37 6.72
N SER A 283 41.21 19.67 7.85
CA SER A 283 41.28 18.20 7.88
C SER A 283 40.16 17.56 7.06
N ALA A 284 38.92 18.07 7.16
CA ALA A 284 37.82 17.62 6.32
C ALA A 284 38.09 17.85 4.83
N LEU A 285 38.65 19.00 4.47
CA LEU A 285 39.03 19.32 3.09
C LEU A 285 40.05 18.32 2.54
N VAL A 286 41.09 17.99 3.30
CA VAL A 286 42.12 17.02 2.91
C VAL A 286 41.51 15.64 2.66
N VAL A 287 40.69 15.13 3.59
CA VAL A 287 40.02 13.82 3.44
C VAL A 287 39.13 13.79 2.20
N LEU A 288 38.35 14.85 1.97
CA LEU A 288 37.45 14.95 0.81
C LEU A 288 38.23 15.09 -0.51
N LEU A 289 39.37 15.78 -0.54
CA LEU A 289 40.23 15.86 -1.72
C LEU A 289 40.87 14.52 -2.05
N ILE A 290 41.36 13.78 -1.04
CA ILE A 290 41.88 12.42 -1.21
C ILE A 290 40.79 11.51 -1.77
N ARG A 291 39.58 11.56 -1.21
CA ARG A 291 38.41 10.84 -1.72
C ARG A 291 38.16 11.17 -3.20
N VAL A 292 38.04 12.44 -3.56
CA VAL A 292 37.75 12.87 -4.94
C VAL A 292 38.85 12.39 -5.89
N ARG A 293 40.12 12.44 -5.47
CA ARG A 293 41.24 11.99 -6.27
C ARG A 293 41.24 10.47 -6.47
N LEU A 294 40.97 9.69 -5.42
CA LEU A 294 40.82 8.23 -5.49
C LEU A 294 39.67 7.81 -6.42
N ILE A 295 38.50 8.45 -6.30
CA ILE A 295 37.33 8.15 -7.14
C ILE A 295 37.59 8.54 -8.60
N ARG A 296 38.30 9.64 -8.86
CA ARG A 296 38.67 10.03 -10.24
C ARG A 296 39.65 9.05 -10.86
N SER A 297 40.62 8.53 -10.10
CA SER A 297 41.59 7.55 -10.59
C SER A 297 41.01 6.14 -10.72
N TYR A 298 40.11 5.76 -9.81
CA TYR A 298 39.49 4.43 -9.75
C TYR A 298 37.98 4.56 -9.50
N PRO A 299 37.18 4.82 -10.56
CA PRO A 299 35.73 5.02 -10.42
C PRO A 299 34.99 3.85 -9.77
N SER A 300 35.44 2.61 -10.02
CA SER A 300 34.86 1.38 -9.45
C SER A 300 35.01 1.28 -7.92
N TRP A 301 35.91 2.05 -7.31
CA TRP A 301 36.13 2.04 -5.86
C TRP A 301 35.16 2.94 -5.10
N ARG A 302 34.34 3.74 -5.79
CA ARG A 302 33.38 4.68 -5.19
C ARG A 302 32.52 4.07 -4.07
N PRO A 303 31.97 2.83 -4.20
CA PRO A 303 31.14 2.22 -3.15
C PRO A 303 31.90 1.94 -1.85
N TRP A 304 33.22 1.81 -1.90
CA TRP A 304 34.09 1.47 -0.77
C TRP A 304 34.78 2.72 -0.18
N VAL A 305 35.26 3.61 -1.05
CA VAL A 305 35.98 4.84 -0.67
C VAL A 305 35.03 5.83 0.01
N SER A 306 33.76 5.89 -0.39
CA SER A 306 32.80 6.84 0.19
C SER A 306 32.46 6.52 1.66
N PRO A 307 32.08 5.29 2.04
CA PRO A 307 31.94 4.91 3.45
C PRO A 307 33.23 5.09 4.25
N LEU A 308 34.38 4.73 3.67
CA LEU A 308 35.68 4.88 4.34
C LEU A 308 35.99 6.36 4.64
N ALA A 309 35.66 7.27 3.72
CA ALA A 309 35.83 8.71 3.92
C ALA A 309 34.94 9.23 5.06
N VAL A 310 33.71 8.72 5.23
CA VAL A 310 32.84 9.08 6.36
C VAL A 310 33.46 8.69 7.70
N ILE A 311 34.11 7.52 7.77
CA ILE A 311 34.82 7.05 8.96
C ILE A 311 36.14 7.81 9.18
N ALA A 312 36.83 8.17 8.09
CA ALA A 312 38.09 8.89 8.15
C ALA A 312 37.94 10.34 8.62
N LEU A 313 36.80 11.00 8.34
CA LEU A 313 36.54 12.38 8.74
C LEU A 313 36.68 12.64 10.26
N PRO A 314 36.00 11.90 11.17
CA PRO A 314 36.15 12.11 12.61
C PRO A 314 37.56 11.76 13.11
N ILE A 315 38.21 10.75 12.53
CA ILE A 315 39.58 10.36 12.89
C ILE A 315 40.56 11.47 12.50
N ALA A 316 40.45 11.99 11.28
CA ALA A 316 41.28 13.10 10.80
C ALA A 316 41.05 14.37 11.62
N ALA A 317 39.81 14.69 11.98
CA ALA A 317 39.49 15.82 12.85
C ALA A 317 40.15 15.66 14.23
N GLY A 318 39.99 14.50 14.88
CA GLY A 318 40.60 14.21 16.18
C GLY A 318 42.13 14.25 16.16
N LEU A 319 42.76 13.59 15.17
CA LEU A 319 44.22 13.61 15.00
C LEU A 319 44.74 15.02 14.70
N SER A 320 44.02 15.80 13.88
CA SER A 320 44.41 17.18 13.59
C SER A 320 44.32 18.08 14.82
N LEU A 321 43.34 17.85 15.69
CA LEU A 321 43.21 18.60 16.95
C LEU A 321 44.32 18.21 17.95
N GLU A 322 44.72 16.95 18.01
CA GLU A 322 45.85 16.51 18.84
C GLU A 322 47.18 17.05 18.30
N LEU A 323 47.45 16.92 16.99
CA LEU A 323 48.74 17.31 16.41
C LEU A 323 48.90 18.83 16.27
N ILE A 324 47.85 19.52 15.82
CA ILE A 324 47.91 20.97 15.54
C ILE A 324 47.38 21.76 16.74
N GLY A 325 46.22 21.38 17.27
CA GLY A 325 45.63 22.06 18.41
C GLY A 325 46.50 21.94 19.66
N ASN A 326 46.84 20.72 20.10
CA ASN A 326 47.58 20.52 21.34
C ASN A 326 49.06 20.92 21.22
N GLN A 327 49.78 20.38 20.22
CA GLN A 327 51.24 20.55 20.16
C GLN A 327 51.69 21.91 19.64
N ILE A 328 50.89 22.58 18.80
CA ILE A 328 51.28 23.86 18.17
C ILE A 328 50.56 25.05 18.82
N LEU A 329 49.25 24.94 19.05
CA LEU A 329 48.43 26.04 19.57
C LEU A 329 48.21 25.98 21.09
N GLY A 330 48.66 24.91 21.75
CA GLY A 330 48.47 24.72 23.20
C GLY A 330 47.02 24.45 23.61
N ILE A 331 46.14 24.14 22.66
CA ILE A 331 44.73 23.81 22.89
C ILE A 331 44.67 22.37 23.40
N ARG A 332 44.45 22.17 24.69
CA ARG A 332 44.28 20.83 25.27
C ARG A 332 42.96 20.22 24.77
N PRO A 333 43.01 19.10 24.00
CA PRO A 333 41.80 18.45 23.52
C PRO A 333 41.05 17.85 24.71
N ASP A 334 39.78 18.20 24.88
CA ASP A 334 38.90 17.48 25.80
C ASP A 334 38.55 16.12 25.19
N PRO A 335 38.98 14.98 25.79
CA PRO A 335 38.69 13.65 25.27
C PRO A 335 37.19 13.38 25.09
N ASN A 336 36.35 14.03 25.90
CA ASN A 336 34.90 13.84 25.87
C ASN A 336 34.26 14.62 24.72
N GLY A 337 34.64 15.88 24.54
CA GLY A 337 34.29 16.68 23.37
C GLY A 337 34.72 16.02 22.06
N ALA A 338 35.91 15.40 22.03
CA ALA A 338 36.39 14.66 20.87
C ALA A 338 35.50 13.45 20.54
N MET A 339 35.00 12.72 21.54
CA MET A 339 34.08 11.58 21.34
C MET A 339 32.71 12.04 20.79
N VAL A 340 32.17 13.17 21.27
CA VAL A 340 30.94 13.76 20.71
C VAL A 340 31.12 14.13 19.26
N VAL A 341 32.23 14.80 18.93
CA VAL A 341 32.56 15.19 17.56
C VAL A 341 32.72 13.93 16.68
N ALA A 342 33.36 12.88 17.20
CA ALA A 342 33.56 11.63 16.48
C ALA A 342 32.23 10.91 16.14
N ILE A 343 31.21 10.99 17.01
CA ILE A 343 29.88 10.43 16.76
C ILE A 343 29.03 11.37 15.89
N ALA A 344 29.12 12.68 16.12
CA ALA A 344 28.30 13.67 15.43
C ALA A 344 28.68 13.84 13.96
N ILE A 345 29.96 13.68 13.58
CA ILE A 345 30.43 13.84 12.19
C ILE A 345 29.82 12.80 11.25
N PRO A 346 29.92 11.47 11.48
CA PRO A 346 29.32 10.47 10.59
C PRO A 346 27.82 10.66 10.45
N ILE A 347 27.14 10.96 11.55
CA ILE A 347 25.71 11.24 11.56
C ILE A 347 25.44 12.48 10.69
N SER A 348 26.10 13.61 10.95
CA SER A 348 25.92 14.85 10.18
C SER A 348 26.21 14.65 8.69
N VAL A 349 27.22 13.86 8.35
CA VAL A 349 27.53 13.50 6.97
C VAL A 349 26.39 12.72 6.34
N VAL A 350 25.88 11.66 6.98
CA VAL A 350 24.71 10.90 6.48
C VAL A 350 23.49 11.81 6.31
N PHE A 351 23.27 12.75 7.23
CA PHE A 351 22.18 13.72 7.12
C PHE A 351 22.38 14.70 5.96
N ILE A 352 23.58 15.24 5.76
CA ILE A 352 23.92 16.10 4.61
C ILE A 352 23.75 15.32 3.31
N THR A 353 24.23 14.08 3.26
CA THR A 353 24.06 13.17 2.12
C THR A 353 22.61 12.99 1.79
N ALA A 354 21.75 12.77 2.78
CA ALA A 354 20.36 12.54 2.52
C ALA A 354 19.60 13.85 2.22
N LEU A 355 20.03 15.00 2.75
CA LEU A 355 19.49 16.31 2.40
C LEU A 355 19.68 16.63 0.91
N PHE A 356 20.88 16.36 0.39
CA PHE A 356 21.26 16.67 -0.99
C PHE A 356 21.06 15.50 -1.98
N GLY A 357 21.21 14.27 -1.52
CA GLY A 357 21.08 13.04 -2.31
C GLY A 357 19.64 12.77 -2.75
N VAL A 358 18.65 13.03 -1.88
CA VAL A 358 17.22 12.99 -2.22
C VAL A 358 16.88 13.94 -3.38
N GLN A 359 17.64 15.02 -3.53
CA GLN A 359 17.46 16.00 -4.60
C GLN A 359 18.06 15.52 -5.92
N ALA A 360 19.19 14.81 -5.88
CA ALA A 360 19.78 14.14 -7.04
C ALA A 360 18.94 12.92 -7.49
N GLU A 361 18.29 12.23 -6.54
CA GLU A 361 17.47 11.04 -6.76
C GLU A 361 16.20 11.29 -7.58
N ARG A 362 15.63 12.50 -7.65
CA ARG A 362 14.45 12.73 -8.52
C ARG A 362 14.70 12.39 -9.99
N ASN A 363 15.92 12.62 -10.48
CA ASN A 363 16.29 12.23 -11.84
C ASN A 363 16.71 10.76 -11.93
N LEU A 364 17.12 10.17 -10.81
CA LEU A 364 17.60 8.80 -10.70
C LEU A 364 16.46 7.81 -10.47
N ILE A 365 15.32 8.21 -9.89
CA ILE A 365 14.14 7.35 -9.69
C ILE A 365 13.61 6.88 -11.05
N ILE A 366 13.49 7.79 -12.02
CA ILE A 366 13.09 7.46 -13.41
C ILE A 366 14.13 6.53 -14.07
N ALA A 367 15.42 6.80 -13.90
CA ALA A 367 16.49 5.93 -14.41
C ALA A 367 16.59 4.58 -13.66
N SER A 368 16.17 4.53 -12.40
CA SER A 368 16.22 3.35 -11.52
C SER A 368 15.03 2.43 -11.71
N LEU A 369 13.90 2.90 -12.25
CA LEU A 369 12.87 1.99 -12.76
C LEU A 369 13.43 1.08 -13.86
N GLN A 370 14.36 1.58 -14.66
CA GLN A 370 15.05 0.78 -15.68
C GLN A 370 16.20 -0.07 -15.12
N LEU A 371 16.75 0.25 -13.94
CA LEU A 371 18.01 -0.34 -13.45
C LEU A 371 17.91 -1.09 -12.10
N ARG A 372 16.85 -0.89 -11.32
CA ARG A 372 16.67 -1.44 -9.95
C ARG A 372 15.42 -2.30 -9.78
N ILE A 373 14.38 -2.06 -10.55
CA ILE A 373 13.24 -2.96 -10.53
C ILE A 373 13.58 -4.12 -11.44
N ASP A 374 13.73 -5.31 -10.84
CA ASP A 374 13.82 -6.54 -11.60
C ASP A 374 12.57 -6.64 -12.47
N ILE A 375 12.74 -6.55 -13.78
CA ILE A 375 11.64 -6.68 -14.75
C ILE A 375 10.89 -7.98 -14.49
N GLY A 376 11.57 -9.02 -13.99
CA GLY A 376 10.96 -10.27 -13.56
C GLY A 376 9.95 -10.10 -12.42
N GLN A 377 10.19 -9.21 -11.46
CA GLN A 377 9.24 -8.93 -10.37
C GLN A 377 8.01 -8.15 -10.86
N VAL A 378 8.21 -7.16 -11.75
CA VAL A 378 7.07 -6.42 -12.35
C VAL A 378 6.24 -7.35 -13.21
N TYR A 379 6.89 -8.19 -14.02
CA TYR A 379 6.24 -9.19 -14.83
C TYR A 379 5.47 -10.20 -13.97
N ALA A 380 6.08 -10.69 -12.89
CA ALA A 380 5.40 -11.61 -11.97
C ALA A 380 4.15 -10.99 -11.34
N VAL A 381 4.23 -9.74 -10.88
CA VAL A 381 3.07 -9.03 -10.32
C VAL A 381 2.00 -8.76 -11.38
N ALA A 382 2.40 -8.34 -12.58
CA ALA A 382 1.49 -8.17 -13.71
C ALA A 382 0.79 -9.49 -14.08
N ALA A 383 1.53 -10.60 -14.14
CA ALA A 383 1.00 -11.92 -14.42
C ALA A 383 0.05 -12.40 -13.32
N MET A 384 0.37 -12.15 -12.05
CA MET A 384 -0.53 -12.46 -10.95
C MET A 384 -1.84 -11.66 -11.03
N GLN A 385 -1.80 -10.39 -11.40
CA GLN A 385 -3.02 -9.58 -11.58
C GLN A 385 -3.89 -10.08 -12.74
N VAL A 386 -3.27 -10.35 -13.90
CA VAL A 386 -3.98 -10.91 -15.06
C VAL A 386 -4.62 -12.25 -14.71
N ASN A 387 -3.89 -13.13 -14.01
CA ASN A 387 -4.42 -14.41 -13.57
C ASN A 387 -5.55 -14.25 -12.54
N ALA A 388 -5.42 -13.32 -11.59
CA ALA A 388 -6.45 -13.08 -10.58
C ALA A 388 -7.75 -12.53 -11.20
N GLU A 389 -7.64 -11.64 -12.19
CA GLU A 389 -8.80 -11.13 -12.92
C GLU A 389 -9.48 -12.23 -13.74
N LEU A 390 -8.70 -13.08 -14.43
CA LEU A 390 -9.24 -14.22 -15.15
C LEU A 390 -9.92 -15.22 -14.21
N ASP A 391 -9.27 -15.55 -13.08
CA ASP A 391 -9.84 -16.42 -12.05
C ASP A 391 -11.17 -15.84 -11.56
N ALA A 392 -11.23 -14.53 -11.26
CA ALA A 392 -12.47 -13.87 -10.84
C ALA A 392 -13.57 -13.90 -11.94
N GLN A 393 -13.20 -13.71 -13.21
CA GLN A 393 -14.14 -13.81 -14.34
C GLN A 393 -14.66 -15.25 -14.50
N LEU A 394 -13.79 -16.26 -14.42
CA LEU A 394 -14.16 -17.67 -14.48
C LEU A 394 -15.03 -18.06 -13.28
N GLY A 395 -14.64 -17.68 -12.06
CA GLY A 395 -15.44 -17.91 -10.86
C GLY A 395 -16.84 -17.29 -10.97
N THR A 396 -16.94 -16.06 -11.51
CA THR A 396 -18.22 -15.40 -11.80
C THR A 396 -19.03 -16.19 -12.84
N TYR A 397 -18.41 -16.60 -13.94
CA TYR A 397 -19.08 -17.38 -14.99
C TYR A 397 -19.59 -18.73 -14.48
N LEU A 398 -18.76 -19.47 -13.74
CA LEU A 398 -19.12 -20.76 -13.15
C LEU A 398 -20.28 -20.62 -12.16
N HIS A 399 -20.20 -19.61 -11.29
CA HIS A 399 -21.22 -19.36 -10.27
C HIS A 399 -22.56 -18.92 -10.86
N HIS A 400 -22.58 -18.03 -11.86
CA HIS A 400 -23.83 -17.48 -12.38
C HIS A 400 -24.44 -18.37 -13.46
N ARG A 401 -23.62 -18.87 -14.39
CA ARG A 401 -24.12 -19.54 -15.60
C ARG A 401 -24.17 -21.05 -15.44
N VAL A 402 -23.02 -21.67 -15.17
CA VAL A 402 -22.93 -23.14 -15.12
C VAL A 402 -23.75 -23.70 -13.97
N GLN A 403 -23.61 -23.13 -12.77
CA GLN A 403 -24.36 -23.57 -11.61
C GLN A 403 -25.89 -23.42 -11.80
N SER A 404 -26.36 -22.28 -12.30
CA SER A 404 -27.80 -22.04 -12.52
C SER A 404 -28.39 -22.96 -13.59
N GLU A 405 -27.67 -23.17 -14.70
CA GLU A 405 -28.10 -24.07 -15.78
C GLU A 405 -28.20 -25.52 -15.29
N LEU A 406 -27.17 -26.04 -14.62
CA LEU A 406 -27.19 -27.41 -14.10
C LEU A 406 -28.27 -27.61 -13.02
N THR A 407 -28.49 -26.59 -12.18
CA THR A 407 -29.56 -26.64 -11.16
C THR A 407 -30.94 -26.64 -11.80
N ALA A 408 -31.16 -25.84 -12.85
CA ALA A 408 -32.44 -25.82 -13.58
C ALA A 408 -32.72 -27.19 -14.23
N ILE A 409 -31.71 -27.82 -14.84
CA ILE A 409 -31.85 -29.16 -15.43
C ILE A 409 -32.18 -30.20 -14.35
N ALA A 410 -31.49 -30.18 -13.20
CA ALA A 410 -31.77 -31.08 -12.09
C ALA A 410 -33.24 -30.97 -11.63
N LEU A 411 -33.74 -29.75 -11.45
CA LEU A 411 -35.12 -29.49 -11.05
C LEU A 411 -36.14 -29.93 -12.11
N GLN A 412 -35.86 -29.75 -13.40
CA GLN A 412 -36.73 -30.23 -14.48
C GLN A 412 -36.82 -31.76 -14.49
N LEU A 413 -35.68 -32.46 -14.32
CA LEU A 413 -35.63 -33.92 -14.24
C LEU A 413 -36.36 -34.45 -12.99
N GLU A 414 -36.22 -33.76 -11.86
CA GLU A 414 -36.94 -34.08 -10.63
C GLU A 414 -38.46 -33.88 -10.77
N GLN A 415 -38.92 -32.79 -11.40
CA GLN A 415 -40.35 -32.59 -11.66
C GLN A 415 -40.90 -33.64 -12.63
N ALA A 416 -40.14 -34.01 -13.67
CA ALA A 416 -40.52 -35.05 -14.61
C ALA A 416 -40.61 -36.44 -13.95
N SER A 417 -39.76 -36.73 -12.97
CA SER A 417 -39.82 -37.99 -12.21
C SER A 417 -41.11 -38.14 -11.40
N LEU A 418 -41.68 -37.02 -10.93
CA LEU A 418 -42.89 -36.97 -10.12
C LEU A 418 -44.19 -37.00 -10.93
N GLN A 419 -44.19 -36.48 -12.17
CA GLN A 419 -45.42 -36.32 -12.98
C GLN A 419 -45.85 -37.60 -13.74
N PHE A 420 -45.02 -38.65 -13.80
CA PHE A 420 -45.31 -39.96 -14.41
C PHE A 420 -45.87 -39.92 -15.85
N ASP A 421 -45.52 -38.91 -16.65
CA ASP A 421 -45.86 -38.81 -18.07
C ASP A 421 -44.62 -39.04 -18.94
N ASP A 422 -44.58 -40.18 -19.65
CA ASP A 422 -43.46 -40.59 -20.49
C ASP A 422 -43.17 -39.59 -21.62
N ALA A 423 -44.20 -38.92 -22.15
CA ALA A 423 -44.03 -37.95 -23.24
C ALA A 423 -43.36 -36.65 -22.77
N SER A 424 -43.81 -36.12 -21.63
CA SER A 424 -43.21 -34.95 -20.98
C SER A 424 -41.78 -35.25 -20.49
N ALA A 425 -41.55 -36.43 -19.91
CA ALA A 425 -40.22 -36.88 -19.47
C ALA A 425 -39.21 -36.94 -20.62
N LEU A 426 -39.60 -37.50 -21.78
CA LEU A 426 -38.74 -37.55 -22.96
C LEU A 426 -38.41 -36.17 -23.52
N GLN A 427 -39.34 -35.22 -23.42
CA GLN A 427 -39.09 -33.84 -23.83
C GLN A 427 -38.07 -33.15 -22.90
N VAL A 428 -38.15 -33.39 -21.59
CA VAL A 428 -37.19 -32.89 -20.61
C VAL A 428 -35.81 -33.51 -20.82
N ILE A 429 -35.71 -34.83 -21.03
CA ILE A 429 -34.43 -35.52 -21.30
C ILE A 429 -33.77 -34.97 -22.57
N ASN A 430 -34.51 -34.82 -23.67
CA ASN A 430 -33.95 -34.30 -24.92
C ASN A 430 -33.51 -32.84 -24.79
N SER A 431 -34.25 -32.04 -24.03
CA SER A 431 -33.87 -30.65 -23.74
C SER A 431 -32.62 -30.56 -22.86
N ALA A 432 -32.51 -31.45 -21.86
CA ALA A 432 -31.33 -31.57 -21.00
C ALA A 432 -30.09 -32.01 -21.81
N ARG A 433 -30.24 -33.01 -22.69
CA ARG A 433 -29.18 -33.47 -23.61
C ARG A 433 -28.69 -32.35 -24.51
N ASP A 434 -29.60 -31.63 -25.16
CA ASP A 434 -29.23 -30.52 -26.05
C ASP A 434 -28.43 -29.45 -25.28
N ARG A 435 -28.90 -29.04 -24.10
CA ARG A 435 -28.22 -28.02 -23.27
C ARG A 435 -26.86 -28.47 -22.77
N LEU A 436 -26.73 -29.69 -22.25
CA LEU A 436 -25.47 -30.24 -21.74
C LEU A 436 -24.45 -30.51 -22.84
N SER A 437 -24.91 -30.83 -24.06
CA SER A 437 -24.04 -31.10 -25.21
C SER A 437 -23.36 -29.86 -25.78
N ARG A 438 -23.84 -28.65 -25.44
CA ARG A 438 -23.21 -27.39 -25.86
C ARG A 438 -21.86 -27.25 -25.18
N THR A 439 -20.83 -27.01 -25.99
CA THR A 439 -19.45 -26.97 -25.52
C THR A 439 -19.21 -25.67 -24.74
N LEU A 440 -18.67 -25.78 -23.52
CA LEU A 440 -18.27 -24.62 -22.69
C LEU A 440 -17.33 -23.67 -23.44
N ARG A 441 -16.50 -24.18 -24.36
CA ARG A 441 -15.61 -23.37 -25.21
C ARG A 441 -16.37 -22.45 -26.16
N ASP A 442 -17.48 -22.90 -26.74
CA ASP A 442 -18.30 -22.07 -27.63
C ASP A 442 -19.07 -21.04 -26.81
N ASP A 443 -19.50 -21.40 -25.60
CA ASP A 443 -20.23 -20.53 -24.68
C ASP A 443 -19.37 -19.43 -24.02
N VAL A 444 -18.11 -19.72 -23.68
CA VAL A 444 -17.15 -18.76 -23.13
C VAL A 444 -16.64 -17.80 -24.22
N ASN A 445 -16.56 -18.23 -25.47
CA ASN A 445 -16.10 -17.40 -26.60
C ASN A 445 -17.23 -16.63 -27.30
N SER A 446 -18.48 -17.09 -27.23
CA SER A 446 -19.65 -16.43 -27.85
C SER A 446 -20.28 -15.31 -27.00
N GLU A 447 -19.77 -15.08 -25.79
CA GLU A 447 -20.30 -14.12 -24.80
C GLU A 447 -20.08 -12.62 -25.11
N VAL A 448 -19.76 -12.29 -26.37
CA VAL A 448 -19.60 -10.91 -26.86
C VAL A 448 -20.87 -10.41 -27.56
N SER A 449 -21.86 -11.26 -27.85
CA SER A 449 -23.07 -10.85 -28.58
C SER A 449 -24.29 -10.76 -27.67
N GLU A 450 -24.56 -9.52 -27.21
CA GLU A 450 -25.84 -8.96 -26.74
C GLU A 450 -26.45 -9.56 -25.45
N GLY A 451 -26.08 -9.02 -24.28
CA GLY A 451 -26.70 -9.36 -22.98
C GLY A 451 -28.24 -9.21 -22.94
N ARG A 452 -28.83 -8.46 -23.88
CA ARG A 452 -30.28 -8.38 -24.07
C ARG A 452 -30.89 -9.69 -24.60
N ALA A 453 -30.21 -10.38 -25.51
CA ALA A 453 -30.62 -11.70 -25.99
C ALA A 453 -30.53 -12.75 -24.87
N ARG A 454 -29.55 -12.60 -23.96
CA ARG A 454 -29.41 -13.47 -22.80
C ARG A 454 -30.61 -13.39 -21.86
N LEU A 455 -31.17 -12.21 -21.60
CA LEU A 455 -32.37 -12.07 -20.75
C LEU A 455 -33.56 -12.88 -21.27
N ALA A 456 -33.72 -13.00 -22.60
CA ALA A 456 -34.75 -13.85 -23.19
C ALA A 456 -34.47 -15.35 -22.97
N GLN A 457 -33.20 -15.78 -23.01
CA GLN A 457 -32.83 -17.16 -22.72
C GLN A 457 -33.11 -17.57 -21.27
N ILE A 458 -33.07 -16.64 -20.30
CA ILE A 458 -33.40 -16.95 -18.90
C ILE A 458 -34.83 -17.52 -18.80
N VAL A 459 -35.77 -16.95 -19.56
CA VAL A 459 -37.15 -17.44 -19.64
C VAL A 459 -37.20 -18.88 -20.14
N GLU A 460 -36.42 -19.21 -21.17
CA GLU A 460 -36.35 -20.57 -21.72
C GLU A 460 -35.70 -21.56 -20.75
N VAL A 461 -34.67 -21.14 -20.01
CA VAL A 461 -33.94 -22.01 -19.08
C VAL A 461 -34.87 -22.54 -17.99
N TRP A 462 -35.72 -21.66 -17.43
CA TRP A 462 -36.60 -21.96 -16.31
C TRP A 462 -38.04 -22.34 -16.72
N ALA A 463 -38.31 -22.41 -18.02
CA ALA A 463 -39.61 -22.84 -18.54
C ALA A 463 -40.00 -24.21 -17.97
N GLY A 464 -41.25 -24.33 -17.51
CA GLY A 464 -41.78 -25.54 -16.87
C GLY A 464 -41.59 -25.60 -15.35
N ILE A 465 -40.63 -24.86 -14.77
CA ILE A 465 -40.43 -24.77 -13.31
C ILE A 465 -41.11 -23.52 -12.74
N ALA A 466 -40.94 -22.37 -13.40
CA ALA A 466 -41.54 -21.09 -13.02
C ALA A 466 -42.03 -20.33 -14.26
N ALA A 467 -43.16 -19.63 -14.12
CA ALA A 467 -43.65 -18.68 -15.11
C ALA A 467 -42.88 -17.36 -14.96
N ILE A 468 -42.08 -17.02 -15.97
CA ILE A 468 -41.28 -15.78 -15.98
C ILE A 468 -41.88 -14.78 -16.96
N GLU A 469 -42.34 -13.64 -16.45
CA GLU A 469 -42.75 -12.50 -17.27
C GLU A 469 -41.56 -11.56 -17.47
N LEU A 470 -41.17 -11.31 -18.73
CA LEU A 470 -40.03 -10.46 -19.07
C LEU A 470 -40.49 -9.16 -19.74
N PHE A 471 -40.19 -8.03 -19.11
CA PHE A 471 -40.49 -6.69 -19.62
C PHE A 471 -39.18 -5.95 -19.95
N LEU A 472 -38.90 -5.80 -21.26
CA LEU A 472 -37.74 -5.06 -21.76
C LEU A 472 -38.15 -3.71 -22.37
N PRO A 473 -37.34 -2.65 -22.20
CA PRO A 473 -37.61 -1.34 -22.78
C PRO A 473 -37.48 -1.39 -24.31
N SER A 474 -38.41 -0.79 -25.04
CA SER A 474 -38.39 -0.75 -26.51
C SER A 474 -37.45 0.35 -27.00
N GLY A 475 -36.35 -0.02 -27.68
CA GLY A 475 -35.32 0.89 -28.21
C GLY A 475 -33.89 0.48 -27.84
N ASP A 476 -32.90 1.11 -28.48
CA ASP A 476 -31.47 0.92 -28.19
C ASP A 476 -31.02 1.87 -27.08
N PHE A 477 -31.03 1.37 -25.85
CA PHE A 477 -30.60 2.08 -24.65
C PHE A 477 -29.58 1.23 -23.89
N GLY A 478 -28.63 1.87 -23.21
CA GLY A 478 -27.61 1.20 -22.42
C GLY A 478 -26.45 0.63 -23.25
N THR A 479 -25.28 0.47 -22.60
CA THR A 479 -24.08 -0.12 -23.22
C THR A 479 -24.15 -1.65 -23.22
N ALA A 480 -23.37 -2.29 -24.10
CA ALA A 480 -23.24 -3.76 -24.09
C ALA A 480 -22.83 -4.30 -22.72
N THR A 481 -22.00 -3.55 -22.00
CA THR A 481 -21.56 -3.85 -20.63
C THR A 481 -22.72 -3.81 -19.64
N GLN A 482 -23.55 -2.76 -19.69
CA GLN A 482 -24.74 -2.64 -18.83
C GLN A 482 -25.71 -3.80 -19.07
N TRP A 483 -25.96 -4.18 -20.33
CA TRP A 483 -26.80 -5.34 -20.65
C TRP A 483 -26.22 -6.66 -20.17
N LYS A 484 -24.89 -6.84 -20.26
CA LYS A 484 -24.22 -8.03 -19.75
C LYS A 484 -24.35 -8.15 -18.23
N SER A 485 -24.10 -7.06 -17.50
CA SER A 485 -24.30 -7.03 -16.05
C SER A 485 -25.76 -7.26 -15.66
N THR A 486 -26.70 -6.66 -16.39
CA THR A 486 -28.15 -6.86 -16.19
C THR A 486 -28.53 -8.34 -16.33
N ALA A 487 -28.03 -9.02 -17.37
CA ALA A 487 -28.30 -10.43 -17.59
C ALA A 487 -27.74 -11.33 -16.48
N LEU A 488 -26.52 -11.07 -16.02
CA LEU A 488 -25.90 -11.81 -14.91
C LEU A 488 -26.68 -11.63 -13.60
N ILE A 489 -27.07 -10.39 -13.27
CA ILE A 489 -27.88 -10.11 -12.07
C ILE A 489 -29.23 -10.81 -12.16
N ALA A 490 -29.88 -10.77 -13.33
CA ALA A 490 -31.17 -11.43 -13.54
C ALA A 490 -31.06 -12.95 -13.40
N ASP A 491 -30.01 -13.58 -13.93
CA ASP A 491 -29.78 -15.04 -13.83
C ASP A 491 -29.69 -15.48 -12.36
N GLU A 492 -28.90 -14.78 -11.54
CA GLU A 492 -28.76 -15.10 -10.11
C GLU A 492 -30.01 -14.76 -9.30
N ALA A 493 -30.72 -13.67 -9.65
CA ALA A 493 -31.95 -13.30 -8.99
C ALA A 493 -33.05 -14.35 -9.21
N VAL A 494 -33.30 -14.73 -10.48
CA VAL A 494 -34.26 -15.78 -10.84
C VAL A 494 -33.85 -17.12 -10.23
N GLY A 495 -32.57 -17.49 -10.34
CA GLY A 495 -32.04 -18.70 -9.74
C GLY A 495 -32.25 -18.77 -8.24
N ASN A 496 -32.06 -17.67 -7.52
CA ASN A 496 -32.33 -17.59 -6.08
C ASN A 496 -33.82 -17.65 -5.74
N SER A 497 -34.66 -16.95 -6.50
CA SER A 497 -36.12 -16.97 -6.30
C SER A 497 -36.67 -18.40 -6.41
N VAL A 498 -36.19 -19.20 -7.37
CA VAL A 498 -36.59 -20.60 -7.50
C VAL A 498 -35.89 -21.49 -6.47
N ARG A 499 -34.56 -21.48 -6.41
CA ARG A 499 -33.75 -22.42 -5.58
C ARG A 499 -33.97 -22.23 -4.08
N SER A 500 -34.00 -20.97 -3.63
CA SER A 500 -34.04 -20.64 -2.21
C SER A 500 -35.42 -20.13 -1.76
N GLY A 501 -36.16 -19.50 -2.67
CA GLY A 501 -37.51 -19.00 -2.41
C GLY A 501 -38.62 -20.00 -2.76
N GLY A 502 -38.38 -21.01 -3.61
CA GLY A 502 -39.43 -21.89 -4.11
C GLY A 502 -40.48 -21.16 -4.97
N ALA A 503 -40.09 -20.07 -5.63
CA ALA A 503 -40.99 -19.28 -6.44
C ALA A 503 -41.42 -20.03 -7.71
N HIS A 504 -42.68 -19.87 -8.08
CA HIS A 504 -43.26 -20.42 -9.32
C HIS A 504 -43.74 -19.32 -10.29
N GLU A 505 -43.76 -18.06 -9.83
CA GLU A 505 -44.11 -16.88 -10.63
C GLU A 505 -43.09 -15.79 -10.37
N ILE A 506 -42.44 -15.30 -11.43
CA ILE A 506 -41.36 -14.32 -11.36
C ILE A 506 -41.58 -13.27 -12.44
N SER A 507 -41.46 -11.99 -12.08
CA SER A 507 -41.50 -10.86 -13.00
C SER A 507 -40.13 -10.19 -13.06
N VAL A 508 -39.55 -10.13 -14.25
CA VAL A 508 -38.28 -9.46 -14.54
C VAL A 508 -38.57 -8.23 -15.39
N GLN A 509 -38.34 -7.05 -14.82
CA GLN A 509 -38.53 -5.77 -15.49
C GLN A 509 -37.20 -5.02 -15.58
N VAL A 510 -36.88 -4.55 -16.78
CA VAL A 510 -35.78 -3.62 -17.00
C VAL A 510 -36.35 -2.27 -17.40
N ALA A 511 -36.04 -1.23 -16.61
CA ALA A 511 -36.40 0.16 -16.91
C ALA A 511 -35.13 0.96 -17.25
N VAL A 512 -35.31 2.03 -18.02
CA VAL A 512 -34.22 2.97 -18.34
C VAL A 512 -34.47 4.25 -17.56
N GLU A 513 -33.52 4.64 -16.71
CA GLU A 513 -33.53 5.92 -15.99
C GLU A 513 -32.28 6.72 -16.36
N GLU A 514 -32.45 7.88 -17.01
CA GLU A 514 -31.38 8.80 -17.47
C GLU A 514 -30.14 8.15 -18.12
N SER A 515 -29.21 7.62 -17.32
CA SER A 515 -27.95 6.97 -17.71
C SER A 515 -27.73 5.56 -17.12
N SER A 516 -28.73 4.98 -16.45
CA SER A 516 -28.68 3.66 -15.81
C SER A 516 -29.79 2.73 -16.32
N LEU A 517 -29.49 1.42 -16.27
CA LEU A 517 -30.51 0.37 -16.39
C LEU A 517 -30.94 -0.03 -14.98
N VAL A 518 -32.24 0.06 -14.70
CA VAL A 518 -32.81 -0.38 -13.43
C VAL A 518 -33.45 -1.74 -13.63
N LEU A 519 -32.87 -2.76 -13.02
CA LEU A 519 -33.40 -4.13 -13.01
C LEU A 519 -34.26 -4.32 -11.75
N ILE A 520 -35.50 -4.73 -11.97
CA ILE A 520 -36.46 -5.08 -10.91
C ILE A 520 -36.85 -6.54 -11.11
N VAL A 521 -36.58 -7.38 -10.11
CA VAL A 521 -37.00 -8.79 -10.09
C VAL A 521 -37.94 -8.98 -8.93
N THR A 522 -39.13 -9.50 -9.21
CA THR A 522 -40.17 -9.74 -8.20
C THR A 522 -40.60 -11.20 -8.28
N ASP A 523 -40.70 -11.88 -7.15
CA ASP A 523 -41.10 -13.29 -7.08
C ASP A 523 -42.16 -13.55 -6.02
N ASN A 524 -42.86 -14.68 -6.16
CA ASN A 524 -43.85 -15.16 -5.21
C ASN A 524 -43.31 -16.18 -4.18
N GLY A 525 -42.00 -16.28 -4.05
CA GLY A 525 -41.33 -17.24 -3.17
C GLY A 525 -41.39 -16.85 -1.69
N ILE A 526 -40.87 -17.72 -0.83
CA ILE A 526 -40.73 -17.47 0.60
C ILE A 526 -39.60 -16.45 0.80
N GLY A 527 -39.95 -15.26 1.30
CA GLY A 527 -39.00 -14.16 1.50
C GLY A 527 -37.81 -14.53 2.39
N VAL A 528 -36.69 -13.83 2.19
CA VAL A 528 -35.46 -14.10 2.94
C VAL A 528 -35.59 -13.60 4.38
N SER A 529 -35.23 -14.44 5.36
CA SER A 529 -35.20 -14.03 6.78
C SER A 529 -34.25 -12.84 6.97
N PRO A 530 -34.62 -11.79 7.74
CA PRO A 530 -33.77 -10.63 8.01
C PRO A 530 -32.45 -10.98 8.74
N SER A 531 -32.29 -12.21 9.22
CA SER A 531 -31.08 -12.73 9.87
C SER A 531 -30.15 -13.56 8.97
N ALA A 532 -30.48 -13.76 7.69
CA ALA A 532 -29.65 -14.54 6.77
C ALA A 532 -28.31 -13.82 6.49
N LYS A 533 -27.18 -14.47 6.79
CA LYS A 533 -25.85 -13.96 6.42
C LYS A 533 -25.77 -13.84 4.89
N GLY A 534 -25.30 -12.70 4.39
CA GLY A 534 -25.10 -12.46 2.96
C GLY A 534 -24.20 -13.54 2.35
N GLY A 535 -24.72 -14.25 1.35
CA GLY A 535 -23.97 -15.20 0.54
C GLY A 535 -23.23 -14.51 -0.62
N LEU A 536 -22.59 -15.31 -1.47
CA LEU A 536 -21.78 -14.84 -2.61
C LEU A 536 -22.55 -13.95 -3.59
N GLY A 537 -23.82 -14.26 -3.88
CA GLY A 537 -24.68 -13.41 -4.72
C GLY A 537 -24.86 -11.99 -4.18
N SER A 538 -25.05 -11.84 -2.87
CA SER A 538 -25.10 -10.51 -2.21
C SER A 538 -23.73 -9.82 -2.16
N ALA A 539 -22.64 -10.56 -1.92
CA ALA A 539 -21.28 -10.00 -1.98
C ALA A 539 -20.89 -9.55 -3.39
N TRP A 540 -21.38 -10.25 -4.41
CA TRP A 540 -21.20 -9.90 -5.81
C TRP A 540 -22.04 -8.67 -6.21
N LEU A 541 -23.28 -8.54 -5.71
CA LEU A 541 -24.07 -7.31 -5.85
C LEU A 541 -23.41 -6.10 -5.20
N ASP A 542 -22.76 -6.28 -4.04
CA ASP A 542 -22.00 -5.21 -3.38
C ASP A 542 -20.79 -4.75 -4.20
N ILE A 543 -20.21 -5.63 -5.05
CA ILE A 543 -19.11 -5.30 -5.95
C ILE A 543 -19.62 -4.64 -7.24
N ASN A 544 -20.72 -5.14 -7.82
CA ASN A 544 -21.20 -4.69 -9.12
C ASN A 544 -22.14 -3.48 -9.06
N ALA A 545 -22.88 -3.31 -7.95
CA ALA A 545 -23.81 -2.22 -7.71
C ALA A 545 -23.69 -1.69 -6.26
N PRO A 546 -22.50 -1.22 -5.83
CA PRO A 546 -22.26 -0.81 -4.43
C PRO A 546 -23.25 0.27 -3.98
N GLY A 547 -24.04 -0.04 -2.95
CA GLY A 547 -25.04 0.86 -2.38
C GLY A 547 -26.23 1.20 -3.30
N ARG A 548 -26.37 0.50 -4.42
CA ARG A 548 -27.35 0.75 -5.49
C ARG A 548 -28.24 -0.46 -5.78
N TRP A 549 -28.36 -1.33 -4.79
CA TRP A 549 -29.32 -2.40 -4.81
C TRP A 549 -30.08 -2.44 -3.49
N SER A 550 -31.33 -2.86 -3.55
CA SER A 550 -32.17 -3.11 -2.38
C SER A 550 -32.94 -4.40 -2.56
N ARG A 551 -33.15 -5.12 -1.45
CA ARG A 551 -33.99 -6.32 -1.43
C ARG A 551 -35.00 -6.20 -0.30
N GLU A 552 -36.27 -6.29 -0.66
CA GLU A 552 -37.40 -6.16 0.25
C GLU A 552 -38.22 -7.45 0.25
N SER A 553 -38.51 -7.98 1.44
CA SER A 553 -39.54 -9.02 1.59
C SER A 553 -40.91 -8.33 1.64
N THR A 554 -41.76 -8.66 0.68
CA THR A 554 -43.15 -8.19 0.60
C THR A 554 -44.08 -9.25 1.17
N SER A 555 -45.36 -8.91 1.40
CA SER A 555 -46.37 -9.89 1.84
C SER A 555 -46.69 -10.96 0.79
N ALA A 556 -46.25 -10.77 -0.46
CA ALA A 556 -46.49 -11.66 -1.59
C ALA A 556 -45.23 -12.38 -2.09
N GLY A 557 -44.05 -12.12 -1.51
CA GLY A 557 -42.77 -12.74 -1.88
C GLY A 557 -41.61 -11.75 -1.80
N THR A 558 -40.63 -11.80 -2.71
CA THR A 558 -39.43 -10.93 -2.65
C THR A 558 -39.38 -9.93 -3.81
N LYS A 559 -38.86 -8.72 -3.55
CA LYS A 559 -38.53 -7.73 -4.58
C LYS A 559 -37.07 -7.34 -4.48
N LEU A 560 -36.31 -7.55 -5.54
CA LEU A 560 -34.94 -7.07 -5.74
C LEU A 560 -34.95 -5.91 -6.73
N THR A 561 -34.34 -4.79 -6.36
CA THR A 561 -34.12 -3.64 -7.26
C THR A 561 -32.63 -3.36 -7.35
N VAL A 562 -32.09 -3.26 -8.56
CA VAL A 562 -30.66 -3.01 -8.81
C VAL A 562 -30.50 -1.94 -9.87
N GLU A 563 -29.77 -0.88 -9.55
CA GLU A 563 -29.40 0.17 -10.50
C GLU A 563 -28.01 -0.08 -11.09
N ILE A 564 -27.93 -0.17 -12.42
CA ILE A 564 -26.74 -0.58 -13.17
C ILE A 564 -26.23 0.60 -14.00
N ILE A 565 -25.08 1.13 -13.60
CA ILE A 565 -24.38 2.18 -14.35
C ILE A 565 -23.26 1.59 -15.21
N ASP A 566 -22.85 2.33 -16.23
CA ASP A 566 -21.68 1.97 -17.02
C ASP A 566 -20.41 2.11 -16.15
N GLN A 567 -19.67 1.01 -15.95
CA GLN A 567 -18.47 0.99 -15.09
C GLN A 567 -17.21 1.58 -15.76
N LEU A 568 -17.37 2.30 -16.89
CA LEU A 568 -16.29 2.95 -17.66
C LEU A 568 -16.37 4.48 -17.66
N GLY A 569 -16.93 5.07 -16.60
CA GLY A 569 -16.90 6.52 -16.31
C GLY A 569 -15.90 6.88 -15.22
#